data_AF-A0A7C1CET6-F1
#
_entry.id   AF-A0A7C1CET6-F1
#
_cell.length_a   1.000
_cell.length_b   1.000
_cell.length_c   1.000
_cell.angle_alpha   90.00
_cell.angle_beta   90.00
_cell.angle_gamma   90.00
#
_symmetry.space_group_name_H-M   'P 1'
#
loop_
_entity.id
_entity.type
_entity.pdbx_description
1 polymer ?
#
loop_
_entity_poly.entity_id
_entity_poly.type
_entity_poly.pdbx_seq_one_letter_code
_entity_poly.pdbx_strand_id
1 'polypeptide(L)'
;MPGCDVHQSITHLVFEKICNDPPFSKYGEELYKLINNEFLEILIESVCDPDHQPDRVSQLYEYCICDGKEVDADTCKEILTKKEELQKSLFEASPEEKKYIERKLKSIPSCTQKREQRTYPAKHHGGTNIKLWWYYVYSASKLCLRGTKESAREGMKKLARALHYAQDGPISRQLNINGVLGTYTASNDELHDIYEKKLSQIIEQELNNFDIETAIHEGVNLALNEKPFIYSKSLQHYEISMSEAMKSMFKFTAYTFIKFIQLIDYVQKEKENLLKQYKTYKMIETSGYAVVLIPLFLILVSPTITNLITWTTLSGSLMIFISQLLINRIKPAICILRDEVHCRNYVKNDILTDRIKKEVKTITIQYLPVL
;
A
#
# COMPACT_ATOMS: atom_id res chain seq x y z
N MET A 1 -23.73 1.13 14.75
CA MET A 1 -23.10 2.47 14.82
C MET A 1 -23.95 3.42 13.99
N PRO A 2 -24.06 4.73 14.29
CA PRO A 2 -24.68 5.69 13.36
C PRO A 2 -24.06 5.56 11.96
N GLY A 3 -24.80 5.85 10.89
CA GLY A 3 -24.26 5.83 9.52
C GLY A 3 -24.08 4.45 8.85
N CYS A 4 -24.04 3.37 9.61
CA CYS A 4 -23.79 2.03 9.04
C CYS A 4 -24.80 1.61 7.96
N ASP A 5 -26.08 1.93 8.14
CA ASP A 5 -27.15 1.62 7.17
C ASP A 5 -26.89 2.27 5.80
N VAL A 6 -26.20 3.42 5.77
CA VAL A 6 -25.80 4.10 4.52
C VAL A 6 -24.68 3.35 3.81
N HIS A 7 -23.62 2.99 4.53
CA HIS A 7 -22.51 2.23 3.96
C HIS A 7 -22.98 0.89 3.41
N GLN A 8 -23.87 0.22 4.14
CA GLN A 8 -24.55 -1.00 3.72
C GLN A 8 -25.40 -0.76 2.46
N SER A 9 -26.24 0.28 2.46
CA SER A 9 -27.11 0.62 1.33
C SER A 9 -26.32 0.96 0.07
N ILE A 10 -25.29 1.81 0.16
CA ILE A 10 -24.42 2.15 -0.99
C ILE A 10 -23.75 0.89 -1.53
N THR A 11 -23.20 0.05 -0.65
CA THR A 11 -22.56 -1.22 -1.04
C THR A 11 -23.53 -2.11 -1.81
N HIS A 12 -24.74 -2.30 -1.28
CA HIS A 12 -25.78 -3.12 -1.90
C HIS A 12 -26.23 -2.55 -3.25
N LEU A 13 -26.55 -1.26 -3.32
CA LEU A 13 -27.03 -0.59 -4.54
C LEU A 13 -26.00 -0.62 -5.66
N VAL A 14 -24.72 -0.37 -5.34
CA VAL A 14 -23.63 -0.40 -6.32
C VAL A 14 -23.42 -1.82 -6.82
N PHE A 15 -23.46 -2.82 -5.93
CA PHE A 15 -23.35 -4.23 -6.29
C PHE A 15 -24.45 -4.62 -7.28
N GLU A 16 -25.71 -4.38 -6.92
CA GLU A 16 -26.87 -4.70 -7.76
C GLU A 16 -26.79 -4.00 -9.13
N LYS A 17 -26.39 -2.72 -9.15
CA LYS A 17 -26.26 -1.97 -10.41
C LYS A 17 -25.14 -2.55 -11.28
N ILE A 18 -23.95 -2.82 -10.74
CA ILE A 18 -22.85 -3.43 -11.52
C ILE A 18 -23.24 -4.81 -12.06
N CYS A 19 -23.99 -5.60 -11.28
CA CYS A 19 -24.42 -6.94 -11.68
C CYS A 19 -25.53 -6.95 -12.73
N ASN A 20 -26.46 -5.99 -12.67
CA ASN A 20 -27.67 -6.01 -13.51
C ASN A 20 -27.60 -5.06 -14.72
N ASP A 21 -26.70 -4.08 -14.75
CA ASP A 21 -26.64 -3.12 -15.86
C ASP A 21 -25.88 -3.69 -17.07
N PRO A 22 -26.50 -3.77 -18.28
CA PRO A 22 -25.87 -4.33 -19.48
C PRO A 22 -24.48 -3.77 -19.85
N PRO A 23 -24.17 -2.46 -19.64
CA PRO A 23 -22.83 -1.92 -19.90
C PRO A 23 -21.72 -2.62 -19.11
N PHE A 24 -22.05 -3.28 -17.99
CA PHE A 24 -21.11 -3.95 -17.12
C PHE A 24 -21.23 -5.47 -17.12
N SER A 25 -22.17 -6.03 -17.89
CA SER A 25 -22.50 -7.46 -17.99
C SER A 25 -21.32 -8.42 -17.78
N LYS A 26 -20.18 -8.23 -18.46
CA LYS A 26 -19.00 -9.09 -18.25
C LYS A 26 -18.45 -9.04 -16.82
N TYR A 27 -18.24 -7.85 -16.27
CA TYR A 27 -17.73 -7.68 -14.90
C TYR A 27 -18.80 -7.94 -13.85
N GLY A 28 -20.05 -7.63 -14.14
CA GLY A 28 -21.22 -7.96 -13.31
C GLY A 28 -21.39 -9.47 -13.14
N GLU A 29 -21.26 -10.25 -14.23
CA GLU A 29 -21.27 -11.71 -14.18
C GLU A 29 -20.09 -12.28 -13.38
N GLU A 30 -18.88 -11.74 -13.56
CA GLU A 30 -17.70 -12.16 -12.80
C GLU A 30 -17.86 -11.82 -11.31
N LEU A 31 -18.41 -10.64 -10.99
CA LEU A 31 -18.69 -10.21 -9.62
C LEU A 31 -19.72 -11.13 -8.95
N TYR A 32 -20.82 -11.42 -9.63
CA TYR A 32 -21.90 -12.27 -9.10
C TYR A 32 -21.45 -13.72 -8.87
N LYS A 33 -20.56 -14.24 -9.73
CA LYS A 33 -19.96 -15.57 -9.53
C LYS A 33 -19.07 -15.62 -8.29
N LEU A 34 -18.37 -14.52 -7.97
CA LEU A 34 -17.46 -14.42 -6.84
C LEU A 34 -18.17 -14.11 -5.52
N ILE A 35 -19.24 -13.33 -5.57
CA ILE A 35 -20.00 -12.86 -4.41
C ILE A 35 -21.45 -13.35 -4.58
N ASN A 36 -21.70 -14.60 -4.18
CA ASN A 36 -23.06 -15.15 -4.12
C ASN A 36 -23.85 -14.54 -2.95
N ASN A 37 -25.14 -14.87 -2.83
CA ASN A 37 -26.01 -14.31 -1.79
C ASN A 37 -25.46 -14.46 -0.36
N GLU A 38 -24.85 -15.60 -0.02
CA GLU A 38 -24.22 -15.81 1.31
C GLU A 38 -23.05 -14.82 1.52
N PHE A 39 -22.21 -14.63 0.51
CA PHE A 39 -21.06 -13.74 0.59
C PHE A 39 -21.42 -12.27 0.50
N LEU A 40 -22.52 -11.93 -0.20
CA LEU A 40 -23.08 -10.59 -0.24
C LEU A 40 -23.60 -10.17 1.13
N GLU A 41 -24.32 -11.05 1.83
CA GLU A 41 -24.80 -10.80 3.19
C GLU A 41 -23.62 -10.49 4.13
N ILE A 42 -22.58 -11.33 4.13
CA ILE A 42 -21.37 -11.09 4.92
C ILE A 42 -20.71 -9.76 4.56
N LEU A 43 -20.57 -9.47 3.26
CA LEU A 43 -19.96 -8.23 2.78
C LEU A 43 -20.69 -7.00 3.31
N ILE A 44 -22.02 -7.00 3.20
CA ILE A 44 -22.87 -5.89 3.64
C ILE A 44 -22.80 -5.76 5.16
N GLU A 45 -23.01 -6.84 5.90
CA GLU A 45 -22.97 -6.81 7.38
C GLU A 45 -21.61 -6.33 7.92
N SER A 46 -20.51 -6.75 7.27
CA SER A 46 -19.16 -6.48 7.76
C SER A 46 -18.61 -5.10 7.36
N VAL A 47 -19.32 -4.29 6.57
CA VAL A 47 -18.79 -3.00 6.08
C VAL A 47 -18.53 -2.01 7.22
N CYS A 48 -19.22 -2.15 8.35
CA CYS A 48 -19.07 -1.27 9.53
C CYS A 48 -18.32 -1.94 10.70
N ASP A 49 -17.89 -3.20 10.56
CA ASP A 49 -17.02 -3.85 11.55
C ASP A 49 -15.72 -3.06 11.85
N PRO A 50 -15.09 -2.36 10.87
CA PRO A 50 -13.86 -1.61 11.11
C PRO A 50 -13.94 -0.57 12.22
N ASP A 51 -15.12 0.00 12.48
CA ASP A 51 -15.30 1.03 13.50
C ASP A 51 -15.17 0.49 14.94
N HIS A 52 -15.38 -0.81 15.13
CA HIS A 52 -15.26 -1.46 16.43
C HIS A 52 -13.80 -1.82 16.77
N GLN A 53 -12.94 -2.00 15.76
CA GLN A 53 -11.53 -2.33 15.92
C GLN A 53 -10.68 -1.52 14.93
N PRO A 54 -10.17 -0.34 15.35
CA PRO A 54 -9.50 0.56 14.44
C PRO A 54 -8.14 -0.01 14.01
N ASP A 55 -7.84 0.14 12.72
CA ASP A 55 -6.48 -0.02 12.22
C ASP A 55 -5.55 0.99 12.90
N ARG A 56 -4.24 0.77 12.84
CA ARG A 56 -3.25 1.68 13.45
C ARG A 56 -2.24 2.19 12.43
N VAL A 57 -1.67 3.35 12.73
CA VAL A 57 -0.51 3.89 12.02
C VAL A 57 0.62 4.09 13.02
N SER A 58 1.80 3.57 12.68
CA SER A 58 3.04 3.80 13.41
C SER A 58 3.95 4.69 12.57
N GLN A 59 4.34 5.84 13.10
CA GLN A 59 5.31 6.75 12.48
C GLN A 59 6.63 6.69 13.24
N LEU A 60 7.70 6.36 12.53
CA LEU A 60 9.06 6.44 13.00
C LEU A 60 9.73 7.68 12.39
N TYR A 61 10.11 8.63 13.24
CA TYR A 61 10.85 9.81 12.86
C TYR A 61 12.34 9.56 13.09
N GLU A 62 13.12 9.69 12.03
CA GLU A 62 14.57 9.51 12.04
C GLU A 62 15.25 10.82 11.63
N TYR A 63 16.11 11.32 12.52
CA TYR A 63 16.94 12.51 12.31
C TYR A 63 18.17 12.44 13.22
N CYS A 64 19.12 13.35 13.06
CA CYS A 64 20.25 13.46 13.97
C CYS A 64 20.45 14.89 14.44
N ILE A 65 21.09 15.01 15.61
CA ILE A 65 21.57 16.28 16.13
C ILE A 65 23.10 16.23 16.07
N CYS A 66 23.70 17.05 15.21
CA CYS A 66 25.14 17.19 15.03
C CYS A 66 25.57 18.59 15.49
N ASP A 67 26.43 18.67 16.50
CA ASP A 67 26.87 19.95 17.11
C ASP A 67 25.70 20.93 17.40
N GLY A 68 24.58 20.37 17.90
CA GLY A 68 23.38 21.13 18.23
C GLY A 68 22.44 21.45 17.06
N LYS A 69 22.76 21.05 15.83
CA LYS A 69 21.91 21.27 14.64
C LYS A 69 21.23 19.98 14.18
N GLU A 70 19.96 20.07 13.80
CA GLU A 70 19.26 18.96 13.16
C GLU A 70 19.81 18.75 11.74
N VAL A 71 20.10 17.48 11.40
CA VAL A 71 20.50 17.04 10.06
C VAL A 71 19.74 15.77 9.69
N ASP A 72 19.54 15.56 8.40
CA ASP A 72 18.80 14.39 7.92
C ASP A 72 19.56 13.08 8.12
N ALA A 73 18.78 12.00 8.12
CA ALA A 73 19.27 10.66 8.40
C ALA A 73 20.37 10.21 7.43
N ASP A 74 20.32 10.64 6.16
CA ASP A 74 21.31 10.25 5.14
C ASP A 74 22.66 10.95 5.42
N THR A 75 22.65 12.28 5.56
CA THR A 75 23.86 13.05 5.95
C THR A 75 24.41 12.59 7.30
N CYS A 76 23.55 12.26 8.26
CA CYS A 76 24.00 11.69 9.52
C CYS A 76 24.71 10.35 9.34
N LYS A 77 24.14 9.46 8.51
CA LYS A 77 24.77 8.18 8.20
C LYS A 77 26.13 8.36 7.55
N GLU A 78 26.27 9.31 6.62
CA GLU A 78 27.56 9.64 6.00
C GLU A 78 28.59 10.13 7.03
N ILE A 79 28.19 11.05 7.91
CA ILE A 79 29.06 11.58 8.97
C ILE A 79 29.53 10.47 9.91
N LEU A 80 28.60 9.63 10.39
CA LEU A 80 28.91 8.51 11.28
C LEU A 80 29.81 7.46 10.60
N THR A 81 29.51 7.11 9.34
CA THR A 81 30.31 6.16 8.56
C THR A 81 31.74 6.66 8.38
N LYS A 82 31.90 7.92 7.97
CA LYS A 82 33.23 8.56 7.83
C LYS A 82 34.01 8.57 9.14
N LYS A 83 33.32 8.77 10.27
CA LYS A 83 33.93 8.74 11.60
C LYS A 83 34.41 7.33 11.96
N GLU A 84 33.59 6.32 11.73
CA GLU A 84 33.94 4.90 11.95
C GLU A 84 35.11 4.46 11.07
N GLU A 85 35.11 4.84 9.79
CA GLU A 85 36.21 4.54 8.86
C GLU A 85 37.53 5.13 9.35
N LEU A 86 37.54 6.42 9.73
CA LEU A 86 38.74 7.06 10.26
C LEU A 86 39.19 6.47 11.61
N GLN A 87 38.25 6.07 12.48
CA GLN A 87 38.57 5.37 13.72
C GLN A 87 39.21 4.01 13.45
N LYS A 88 38.72 3.25 12.47
CA LYS A 88 39.34 1.98 12.05
C LYS A 88 40.74 2.20 11.50
N SER A 89 40.93 3.17 10.60
CA SER A 89 42.24 3.52 10.06
C SER A 89 43.25 3.92 11.14
N LEU A 90 42.79 4.46 12.27
CA LEU A 90 43.64 4.85 13.40
C LEU A 90 44.36 3.66 14.07
N PHE A 91 43.76 2.46 14.04
CA PHE A 91 44.38 1.26 14.60
C PHE A 91 45.55 0.75 13.75
N GLU A 92 45.47 0.98 12.44
CA GLU A 92 46.42 0.45 11.45
C GLU A 92 47.45 1.49 11.00
N ALA A 93 47.24 2.77 11.34
CA ALA A 93 48.07 3.89 10.90
C ALA A 93 49.44 4.00 11.60
N SER A 94 50.42 4.48 10.85
CA SER A 94 51.73 4.88 11.37
C SER A 94 51.63 6.08 12.32
N PRO A 95 52.65 6.36 13.17
CA PRO A 95 52.60 7.48 14.13
C PRO A 95 52.32 8.86 13.52
N GLU A 96 52.78 9.09 12.28
CA GLU A 96 52.58 10.36 11.56
C GLU A 96 51.16 10.45 10.97
N GLU A 97 50.66 9.36 10.41
CA GLU A 97 49.29 9.25 9.92
C GLU A 97 48.26 9.33 11.05
N LYS A 98 48.56 8.77 12.23
CA LYS A 98 47.73 8.90 13.43
C LYS A 98 47.44 10.35 13.77
N LYS A 99 48.46 11.21 13.77
CA LYS A 99 48.29 12.67 14.02
C LYS A 99 47.40 13.33 12.97
N TYR A 100 47.44 12.87 11.71
CA TYR A 100 46.59 13.39 10.64
C TYR A 100 45.13 12.93 10.81
N ILE A 101 44.92 11.63 11.07
CA ILE A 101 43.60 11.04 11.27
C ILE A 101 42.92 11.62 12.52
N GLU A 102 43.65 11.81 13.62
CA GLU A 102 43.14 12.44 14.84
C GLU A 102 42.66 13.88 14.60
N ARG A 103 43.37 14.66 13.78
CA ARG A 103 42.91 16.00 13.38
C ARG A 103 41.63 15.93 12.54
N LYS A 104 41.54 14.98 11.60
CA LYS A 104 40.32 14.76 10.82
C LYS A 104 39.14 14.35 11.70
N LEU A 105 39.34 13.44 12.65
CA LEU A 105 38.28 13.03 13.59
C LEU A 105 37.78 14.21 14.44
N LYS A 106 38.66 15.10 14.89
CA LYS A 106 38.27 16.32 15.61
C LYS A 106 37.46 17.30 14.76
N SER A 107 37.64 17.27 13.43
CA SER A 107 36.88 18.12 12.49
C SER A 107 35.50 17.56 12.14
N ILE A 108 35.20 16.31 12.50
CA ILE A 108 33.91 15.68 12.26
C ILE A 108 32.96 16.06 13.40
N PRO A 109 31.77 16.59 13.10
CA PRO A 109 30.83 17.02 14.13
C PRO A 109 30.38 15.84 15.00
N SER A 110 30.06 16.14 16.26
CA SER A 110 29.52 15.15 17.19
C SER A 110 28.03 14.97 16.91
N CYS A 111 27.67 13.83 16.33
CA CYS A 111 26.31 13.50 15.95
C CYS A 111 25.67 12.50 16.90
N THR A 112 24.40 12.74 17.26
CA THR A 112 23.56 11.77 17.98
C THR A 112 22.33 11.46 17.13
N GLN A 113 22.10 10.18 16.84
CA GLN A 113 20.89 9.75 16.15
C GLN A 113 19.68 9.83 17.09
N LYS A 114 18.59 10.42 16.61
CA LYS A 114 17.30 10.49 17.28
C LYS A 114 16.30 9.63 16.52
N ARG A 115 15.57 8.81 17.27
CA ARG A 115 14.47 7.97 16.77
C ARG A 115 13.28 8.16 17.68
N GLU A 116 12.21 8.69 17.14
CA GLU A 116 10.94 8.86 17.86
C GLU A 116 9.88 8.00 17.18
N GLN A 117 9.20 7.15 17.94
CA GLN A 117 8.09 6.35 17.43
C GLN A 117 6.79 6.85 18.03
N ARG A 118 5.78 7.05 17.18
CA ARG A 118 4.42 7.38 17.59
C ARG A 118 3.46 6.40 16.96
N THR A 119 2.53 5.86 17.74
CA THR A 119 1.47 4.99 17.24
C THR A 119 0.13 5.57 17.62
N TYR A 120 -0.76 5.69 16.64
CA TYR A 120 -2.10 6.22 16.82
C TYR A 120 -3.08 5.46 15.91
N PRO A 121 -4.39 5.47 16.20
CA PRO A 121 -5.38 4.89 15.30
C PRO A 121 -5.21 5.43 13.88
N ALA A 122 -5.26 4.56 12.88
CA ALA A 122 -5.29 4.98 11.50
C ALA A 122 -6.51 5.89 11.36
N LYS A 123 -6.28 7.12 10.93
CA LYS A 123 -7.41 7.99 10.64
C LYS A 123 -8.16 7.35 9.47
N HIS A 124 -9.38 6.90 9.74
CA HIS A 124 -10.44 6.80 8.73
C HIS A 124 -10.73 8.20 8.19
N HIS A 125 -10.53 9.21 9.05
CA HIS A 125 -10.88 10.59 8.75
C HIS A 125 -9.69 11.49 8.35
N GLY A 126 -9.49 11.65 7.03
CA GLY A 126 -8.55 12.59 6.42
C GLY A 126 -8.40 12.42 4.90
N GLY A 127 -9.39 11.82 4.23
CA GLY A 127 -9.31 11.25 2.87
C GLY A 127 -9.09 9.73 2.89
N THR A 128 -9.33 9.05 1.76
CA THR A 128 -9.15 7.59 1.65
C THR A 128 -7.72 7.20 2.06
N ASN A 129 -7.58 6.38 3.10
CA ASN A 129 -6.29 5.78 3.44
C ASN A 129 -5.92 4.73 2.39
N ILE A 130 -5.32 5.20 1.29
CA ILE A 130 -5.12 4.40 0.08
C ILE A 130 -4.28 3.14 0.30
N LYS A 131 -3.39 3.16 1.30
CA LYS A 131 -2.50 2.04 1.64
C LYS A 131 -3.27 0.92 2.31
N LEU A 132 -4.15 1.26 3.26
CA LEU A 132 -5.07 0.31 3.88
C LEU A 132 -6.14 -0.16 2.90
N TRP A 133 -6.76 0.75 2.14
CA TRP A 133 -7.69 0.38 1.07
C TRP A 133 -7.06 -0.65 0.10
N TRP A 134 -5.87 -0.36 -0.44
CA TRP A 134 -5.20 -1.26 -1.38
C TRP A 134 -4.80 -2.59 -0.73
N TYR A 135 -4.32 -2.56 0.52
CA TYR A 135 -4.05 -3.76 1.30
C TYR A 135 -5.28 -4.67 1.41
N TYR A 136 -6.44 -4.08 1.72
CA TYR A 136 -7.67 -4.83 1.92
C TYR A 136 -8.22 -5.39 0.60
N VAL A 137 -8.22 -4.61 -0.49
CA VAL A 137 -8.55 -5.11 -1.84
C VAL A 137 -7.63 -6.27 -2.23
N TYR A 138 -6.32 -6.08 -2.08
CA TYR A 138 -5.32 -7.09 -2.44
C TYR A 138 -5.47 -8.38 -1.61
N SER A 139 -5.70 -8.24 -0.30
CA SER A 139 -5.86 -9.36 0.62
C SER A 139 -7.16 -10.11 0.37
N ALA A 140 -8.26 -9.40 0.09
CA ALA A 140 -9.53 -9.99 -0.30
C ALA A 140 -9.36 -10.84 -1.58
N SER A 141 -8.75 -10.29 -2.63
CA SER A 141 -8.50 -11.02 -3.88
C SER A 141 -7.66 -12.28 -3.65
N LYS A 142 -6.61 -12.18 -2.84
CA LYS A 142 -5.76 -13.33 -2.46
C LYS A 142 -6.56 -14.41 -1.73
N LEU A 143 -7.40 -14.02 -0.78
CA LEU A 143 -8.21 -14.95 0.02
C LEU A 143 -9.26 -15.67 -0.84
N CYS A 144 -9.94 -14.96 -1.74
CA CYS A 144 -10.90 -15.56 -2.68
C CYS A 144 -10.22 -16.57 -3.62
N LEU A 145 -8.99 -16.31 -4.05
CA LEU A 145 -8.24 -17.22 -4.91
C LEU A 145 -7.71 -18.49 -4.23
N ARG A 146 -7.77 -18.58 -2.89
CA ARG A 146 -7.41 -19.82 -2.17
C ARG A 146 -8.44 -20.93 -2.35
N GLY A 147 -9.68 -20.60 -2.72
CA GLY A 147 -10.71 -21.56 -3.11
C GLY A 147 -11.41 -22.32 -1.97
N THR A 148 -11.11 -22.03 -0.70
CA THR A 148 -11.85 -22.57 0.45
C THR A 148 -12.99 -21.63 0.86
N LYS A 149 -14.10 -22.17 1.34
CA LYS A 149 -15.25 -21.37 1.80
C LYS A 149 -14.85 -20.39 2.92
N GLU A 150 -14.05 -20.82 3.88
CA GLU A 150 -13.59 -20.01 5.01
C GLU A 150 -12.73 -18.84 4.54
N SER A 151 -11.78 -19.10 3.63
CA SER A 151 -10.97 -18.01 3.03
C SER A 151 -11.84 -17.04 2.24
N ALA A 152 -12.86 -17.50 1.51
CA ALA A 152 -13.76 -16.61 0.79
C ALA A 152 -14.57 -15.71 1.73
N ARG A 153 -15.08 -16.26 2.85
CA ARG A 153 -15.76 -15.48 3.91
C ARG A 153 -14.85 -14.41 4.50
N GLU A 154 -13.62 -14.77 4.84
CA GLU A 154 -12.63 -13.79 5.32
C GLU A 154 -12.27 -12.76 4.24
N GLY A 155 -12.21 -13.20 2.98
CA GLY A 155 -12.01 -12.32 1.83
C GLY A 155 -13.11 -11.26 1.73
N MET A 156 -14.37 -11.62 1.97
CA MET A 156 -15.49 -10.68 1.98
C MET A 156 -15.38 -9.67 3.13
N LYS A 157 -14.96 -10.10 4.32
CA LYS A 157 -14.71 -9.17 5.43
C LYS A 157 -13.60 -8.16 5.12
N LYS A 158 -12.50 -8.63 4.49
CA LYS A 158 -11.43 -7.74 4.03
C LYS A 158 -11.94 -6.80 2.92
N LEU A 159 -12.77 -7.28 1.99
CA LEU A 159 -13.38 -6.44 0.96
C LEU A 159 -14.32 -5.40 1.57
N ALA A 160 -15.14 -5.77 2.55
CA ALA A 160 -16.04 -4.88 3.29
C ALA A 160 -15.24 -3.72 3.90
N ARG A 161 -14.11 -4.03 4.53
CA ARG A 161 -13.21 -3.01 5.08
C ARG A 161 -12.59 -2.09 4.01
N ALA A 162 -12.29 -2.61 2.81
CA ALA A 162 -11.87 -1.77 1.70
C ALA A 162 -12.98 -0.82 1.23
N LEU A 163 -14.22 -1.31 1.13
CA LEU A 163 -15.39 -0.52 0.75
C LEU A 163 -15.66 0.60 1.75
N HIS A 164 -15.55 0.30 3.04
CA HIS A 164 -15.62 1.29 4.11
C HIS A 164 -14.59 2.42 3.92
N TYR A 165 -13.30 2.11 3.73
CA TYR A 165 -12.30 3.14 3.43
C TYR A 165 -12.60 3.95 2.15
N ALA A 166 -13.18 3.32 1.13
CA ALA A 166 -13.56 3.97 -0.11
C ALA A 166 -14.75 4.94 0.08
N GLN A 167 -15.67 4.62 0.99
CA GLN A 167 -16.86 5.40 1.32
C GLN A 167 -16.56 6.52 2.33
N ASP A 168 -15.67 6.32 3.28
CA ASP A 168 -15.26 7.34 4.27
C ASP A 168 -14.37 8.44 3.68
N GLY A 169 -13.59 8.09 2.65
CA GLY A 169 -12.62 9.00 2.05
C GLY A 169 -13.21 10.35 1.60
N PRO A 170 -14.33 10.37 0.86
CA PRO A 170 -15.01 11.60 0.44
C PRO A 170 -15.57 12.48 1.55
N ILE A 171 -15.97 11.92 2.69
CA ILE A 171 -16.66 12.63 3.78
C ILE A 171 -15.73 13.03 4.93
N SER A 172 -14.47 12.62 4.87
CA SER A 172 -13.51 12.74 5.96
C SER A 172 -12.61 13.98 5.94
N ARG A 173 -12.87 14.93 5.03
CA ARG A 173 -12.17 16.22 4.95
C ARG A 173 -13.16 17.36 5.17
N GLN A 174 -12.68 18.61 5.21
CA GLN A 174 -13.54 19.80 5.31
C GLN A 174 -14.66 19.74 4.27
N LEU A 175 -15.88 19.44 4.71
CA LEU A 175 -17.08 19.45 3.88
C LEU A 175 -17.67 20.85 3.89
N ASN A 176 -17.81 21.44 2.71
CA ASN A 176 -18.52 22.70 2.56
C ASN A 176 -20.01 22.40 2.33
N ILE A 177 -20.82 22.42 3.39
CA ILE A 177 -22.28 22.36 3.22
C ILE A 177 -22.76 23.75 2.76
N ASN A 178 -23.18 23.87 1.51
CA ASN A 178 -23.97 25.01 1.09
C ASN A 178 -25.44 24.75 1.44
N GLY A 179 -25.90 25.31 2.56
CA GLY A 179 -27.28 25.27 3.02
C GLY A 179 -27.61 26.49 3.89
N VAL A 180 -28.89 26.71 4.16
CA VAL A 180 -29.52 27.89 4.82
C VAL A 180 -28.85 28.34 6.15
N LEU A 181 -27.97 27.52 6.75
CA LEU A 181 -27.36 27.76 8.05
C LEU A 181 -25.90 28.23 8.03
N GLY A 182 -25.27 28.45 6.86
CA GLY A 182 -23.93 29.05 6.73
C GLY A 182 -22.77 28.05 6.54
N THR A 183 -21.58 28.59 6.24
CA THR A 183 -20.33 27.82 6.03
C THR A 183 -19.73 27.41 7.36
N TYR A 184 -19.62 26.10 7.64
CA TYR A 184 -19.02 25.58 8.86
C TYR A 184 -17.69 24.87 8.56
N THR A 185 -16.59 25.40 9.09
CA THR A 185 -15.30 24.70 9.13
C THR A 185 -15.21 23.99 10.48
N ALA A 186 -15.20 22.66 10.50
CA ALA A 186 -15.46 21.95 11.75
C ALA A 186 -14.39 20.88 12.10
N SER A 187 -14.19 20.66 13.40
CA SER A 187 -13.20 19.71 13.96
C SER A 187 -13.75 18.28 14.11
N ASN A 188 -12.83 17.31 14.09
CA ASN A 188 -12.93 16.06 13.31
C ASN A 188 -13.85 14.90 13.75
N ASP A 189 -14.31 14.76 15.00
CA ASP A 189 -14.85 13.44 15.42
C ASP A 189 -16.37 13.45 15.76
N GLU A 190 -16.91 14.45 16.48
CA GLU A 190 -18.35 14.46 16.86
C GLU A 190 -19.33 14.79 15.73
N LEU A 191 -18.82 15.37 14.64
CA LEU A 191 -19.65 15.77 13.51
C LEU A 191 -19.86 14.65 12.50
N HIS A 192 -19.01 13.62 12.49
CA HIS A 192 -19.15 12.48 11.57
C HIS A 192 -20.50 11.80 11.76
N ASP A 193 -20.86 11.44 12.99
CA ASP A 193 -22.15 10.83 13.31
C ASP A 193 -23.34 11.72 12.92
N ILE A 194 -23.19 13.05 13.04
CA ILE A 194 -24.21 14.03 12.64
C ILE A 194 -24.30 14.15 11.11
N TYR A 195 -23.17 14.10 10.42
CA TYR A 195 -23.07 14.14 8.97
C TYR A 195 -23.56 12.86 8.34
N GLU A 196 -23.18 11.69 8.84
CA GLU A 196 -23.68 10.38 8.46
C GLU A 196 -25.20 10.30 8.63
N LYS A 197 -25.74 10.81 9.73
CA LYS A 197 -27.19 10.89 9.94
C LYS A 197 -27.87 11.82 8.93
N LYS A 198 -27.26 12.97 8.62
CA LYS A 198 -27.76 13.89 7.57
C LYS A 198 -27.56 13.31 6.16
N LEU A 199 -26.49 12.56 5.92
CA LEU A 199 -26.20 11.81 4.70
C LEU A 199 -27.24 10.73 4.52
N SER A 200 -27.59 10.00 5.57
CA SER A 200 -28.66 9.00 5.57
C SER A 200 -29.98 9.64 5.15
N GLN A 201 -30.31 10.80 5.73
CA GLN A 201 -31.54 11.54 5.40
C GLN A 201 -31.52 12.10 3.97
N ILE A 202 -30.39 12.62 3.49
CA ILE A 202 -30.24 13.13 2.11
C ILE A 202 -30.22 11.96 1.12
N ILE A 203 -29.58 10.83 1.44
CA ILE A 203 -29.59 9.60 0.66
C ILE A 203 -31.02 9.08 0.57
N GLU A 204 -31.76 8.94 1.66
CA GLU A 204 -33.16 8.50 1.62
C GLU A 204 -34.08 9.45 0.83
N GLN A 205 -33.84 10.77 0.89
CA GLN A 205 -34.66 11.77 0.20
C GLN A 205 -34.25 11.99 -1.26
N GLU A 206 -32.97 11.89 -1.58
CA GLU A 206 -32.40 12.18 -2.90
C GLU A 206 -32.01 10.92 -3.68
N LEU A 207 -32.00 9.70 -3.11
CA LEU A 207 -31.65 8.48 -3.88
C LEU A 207 -32.50 8.33 -5.14
N ASN A 208 -33.77 8.73 -5.02
CA ASN A 208 -34.75 8.65 -6.09
C ASN A 208 -34.54 9.74 -7.17
N ASN A 209 -33.75 10.77 -6.88
CA ASN A 209 -33.52 11.94 -7.75
C ASN A 209 -32.04 12.15 -8.11
N PHE A 210 -31.13 11.42 -7.47
CA PHE A 210 -29.70 11.52 -7.65
C PHE A 210 -29.22 10.51 -8.67
N ASP A 211 -28.42 10.97 -9.62
CA ASP A 211 -27.86 10.12 -10.67
C ASP A 211 -26.72 9.24 -10.13
N ILE A 212 -27.10 8.17 -9.42
CA ILE A 212 -26.16 7.14 -8.97
C ILE A 212 -25.50 6.42 -10.15
N GLU A 213 -26.17 6.36 -11.30
CA GLU A 213 -25.71 5.62 -12.47
C GLU A 213 -24.46 6.27 -13.06
N THR A 214 -24.49 7.57 -13.30
CA THR A 214 -23.31 8.31 -13.77
C THR A 214 -22.12 8.15 -12.83
N ALA A 215 -22.33 8.25 -11.52
CA ALA A 215 -21.25 8.08 -10.54
C ALA A 215 -20.65 6.66 -10.57
N ILE A 216 -21.49 5.63 -10.66
CA ILE A 216 -21.07 4.23 -10.80
C ILE A 216 -20.31 4.03 -12.12
N HIS A 217 -20.83 4.56 -13.23
CA HIS A 217 -20.19 4.50 -14.54
C HIS A 217 -18.80 5.13 -14.54
N GLU A 218 -18.65 6.30 -13.94
CA GLU A 218 -17.35 6.94 -13.76
C GLU A 218 -16.38 6.07 -12.95
N GLY A 219 -16.86 5.45 -11.87
CA GLY A 219 -16.05 4.58 -11.01
C GLY A 219 -15.54 3.33 -11.74
N VAL A 220 -16.44 2.68 -12.48
CA VAL A 220 -16.11 1.53 -13.32
C VAL A 220 -15.12 1.95 -14.41
N ASN A 221 -15.42 3.00 -15.18
CA ASN A 221 -14.56 3.47 -16.26
C ASN A 221 -13.17 3.88 -15.76
N LEU A 222 -13.08 4.52 -14.60
CA LEU A 222 -11.81 4.85 -13.96
C LEU A 222 -10.98 3.58 -13.68
N ALA A 223 -11.60 2.54 -13.13
CA ALA A 223 -10.90 1.28 -12.85
C ALA A 223 -10.48 0.55 -14.14
N LEU A 224 -11.34 0.55 -15.16
CA LEU A 224 -11.09 -0.14 -16.44
C LEU A 224 -10.00 0.51 -17.28
N ASN A 225 -9.83 1.84 -17.18
CA ASN A 225 -8.77 2.57 -17.88
C ASN A 225 -7.39 2.40 -17.22
N GLU A 226 -7.31 1.74 -16.07
CA GLU A 226 -6.08 1.48 -15.34
C GLU A 226 -5.65 0.00 -15.45
N LYS A 227 -4.35 -0.25 -15.25
CA LYS A 227 -3.86 -1.63 -15.13
C LYS A 227 -4.33 -2.23 -13.79
N PRO A 228 -4.48 -3.57 -13.68
CA PRO A 228 -5.02 -4.22 -12.47
C PRO A 228 -4.29 -3.86 -11.17
N PHE A 229 -2.94 -3.80 -11.19
CA PHE A 229 -2.10 -3.48 -10.03
C PHE A 229 -1.70 -2.01 -9.93
N ILE A 230 -2.41 -1.14 -10.67
CA ILE A 230 -2.26 0.31 -10.61
C ILE A 230 -3.59 0.88 -10.13
N TYR A 231 -3.53 1.88 -9.27
CA TYR A 231 -4.70 2.58 -8.77
C TYR A 231 -4.50 4.09 -8.74
N SER A 232 -5.60 4.83 -8.84
CA SER A 232 -5.58 6.28 -8.89
C SER A 232 -5.25 6.88 -7.54
N LYS A 233 -4.28 7.79 -7.50
CA LYS A 233 -4.06 8.65 -6.32
C LYS A 233 -5.16 9.71 -6.15
N SER A 234 -6.07 9.86 -7.11
CA SER A 234 -7.19 10.81 -6.99
C SER A 234 -8.10 10.50 -5.81
N LEU A 235 -8.15 9.25 -5.33
CA LEU A 235 -8.78 8.85 -4.06
C LEU A 235 -8.35 9.70 -2.84
N GLN A 236 -7.25 10.44 -2.96
CA GLN A 236 -6.62 11.18 -1.86
C GLN A 236 -7.03 12.66 -1.73
N HIS A 237 -7.81 13.28 -2.62
CA HIS A 237 -7.95 14.76 -2.61
C HIS A 237 -9.35 15.28 -2.88
N TYR A 238 -10.05 15.68 -1.81
CA TYR A 238 -11.43 16.16 -1.91
C TYR A 238 -11.78 17.13 -0.76
N GLU A 239 -11.89 18.42 -1.07
CA GLU A 239 -12.83 19.34 -0.40
C GLU A 239 -14.05 19.38 -1.31
N ILE A 240 -15.23 19.03 -0.80
CA ILE A 240 -16.40 18.85 -1.64
C ILE A 240 -17.67 19.33 -0.91
N SER A 241 -18.67 19.78 -1.69
CA SER A 241 -20.06 19.79 -1.25
C SER A 241 -20.59 18.40 -0.91
N MET A 242 -21.66 18.34 -0.11
CA MET A 242 -22.29 17.08 0.31
C MET A 242 -22.70 16.17 -0.86
N SER A 243 -23.35 16.74 -1.89
CA SER A 243 -23.82 16.00 -3.07
C SER A 243 -22.67 15.33 -3.82
N GLU A 244 -21.54 16.00 -3.95
CA GLU A 244 -20.40 15.50 -4.70
C GLU A 244 -19.53 14.54 -3.85
N ALA A 245 -19.58 14.66 -2.51
CA ALA A 245 -19.09 13.63 -1.59
C ALA A 245 -19.89 12.32 -1.75
N MET A 246 -21.23 12.42 -1.81
CA MET A 246 -22.10 11.27 -2.10
C MET A 246 -21.76 10.62 -3.45
N LYS A 247 -21.60 11.40 -4.54
CA LYS A 247 -21.19 10.86 -5.86
C LYS A 247 -19.89 10.10 -5.74
N SER A 248 -18.93 10.66 -5.00
CA SER A 248 -17.63 10.04 -4.79
C SER A 248 -17.72 8.74 -3.99
N MET A 249 -18.64 8.61 -3.03
CA MET A 249 -18.88 7.35 -2.32
C MET A 249 -19.36 6.24 -3.27
N PHE A 250 -20.36 6.51 -4.12
CA PHE A 250 -20.84 5.55 -5.14
C PHE A 250 -19.72 5.20 -6.13
N LYS A 251 -19.04 6.22 -6.66
CA LYS A 251 -17.91 6.08 -7.59
C LYS A 251 -16.79 5.23 -7.03
N PHE A 252 -16.35 5.46 -5.79
CA PHE A 252 -15.24 4.73 -5.19
C PHE A 252 -15.63 3.34 -4.69
N THR A 253 -16.89 3.13 -4.32
CA THR A 253 -17.45 1.79 -4.09
C THR A 253 -17.38 0.98 -5.40
N ALA A 254 -17.86 1.54 -6.51
CA ALA A 254 -17.83 0.88 -7.82
C ALA A 254 -16.39 0.59 -8.27
N TYR A 255 -15.50 1.58 -8.15
CA TYR A 255 -14.07 1.43 -8.44
C TYR A 255 -13.43 0.29 -7.63
N THR A 256 -13.77 0.16 -6.34
CA THR A 256 -13.24 -0.88 -5.45
C THR A 256 -13.68 -2.28 -5.89
N PHE A 257 -14.97 -2.46 -6.22
CA PHE A 257 -15.46 -3.73 -6.76
C PHE A 257 -14.74 -4.13 -8.05
N ILE A 258 -14.60 -3.21 -9.00
CA ILE A 258 -13.92 -3.51 -10.27
C ILE A 258 -12.45 -3.84 -10.06
N LYS A 259 -11.74 -3.14 -9.16
CA LYS A 259 -10.35 -3.46 -8.83
C LYS A 259 -10.21 -4.85 -8.21
N PHE A 260 -11.09 -5.21 -7.30
CA PHE A 260 -11.14 -6.54 -6.69
C PHE A 260 -11.27 -7.64 -7.76
N ILE A 261 -12.19 -7.47 -8.72
CA ILE A 261 -12.37 -8.42 -9.85
C ILE A 261 -11.16 -8.43 -10.77
N GLN A 262 -10.66 -7.26 -11.19
CA GLN A 262 -9.51 -7.15 -12.09
C GLN A 262 -8.28 -7.90 -11.57
N LEU A 263 -8.03 -7.85 -10.25
CA LEU A 263 -6.95 -8.60 -9.63
C LEU A 263 -7.16 -10.11 -9.73
N ILE A 264 -8.37 -10.59 -9.44
CA ILE A 264 -8.71 -12.01 -9.49
C ILE A 264 -8.62 -12.52 -10.93
N ASP A 265 -9.29 -11.85 -11.86
CA ASP A 265 -9.36 -12.22 -13.27
C ASP A 265 -7.97 -12.23 -13.92
N TYR A 266 -7.18 -11.17 -13.71
CA TYR A 266 -5.81 -11.12 -14.22
C TYR A 266 -4.98 -12.30 -13.72
N VAL A 267 -5.02 -12.56 -12.42
CA VAL A 267 -4.22 -13.62 -11.79
C VAL A 267 -4.66 -15.01 -12.27
N GLN A 268 -5.96 -15.23 -12.47
CA GLN A 268 -6.48 -16.49 -13.01
C GLN A 268 -6.06 -16.70 -14.46
N LYS A 269 -6.21 -15.69 -15.32
CA LYS A 269 -5.83 -15.74 -16.74
C LYS A 269 -4.33 -15.92 -16.94
N GLU A 270 -3.51 -15.22 -16.16
CA GLU A 270 -2.05 -15.23 -16.29
C GLU A 270 -1.37 -16.28 -15.41
N LYS A 271 -2.12 -17.13 -14.70
CA LYS A 271 -1.58 -18.05 -13.67
C LYS A 271 -0.38 -18.86 -14.17
N GLU A 272 -0.52 -19.54 -15.30
CA GLU A 272 0.54 -20.39 -15.84
C GLU A 272 1.77 -19.59 -16.26
N ASN A 273 1.55 -18.43 -16.91
CA ASN A 273 2.60 -17.53 -17.34
C ASN A 273 3.36 -16.93 -16.14
N LEU A 274 2.64 -16.50 -15.10
CA LEU A 274 3.22 -16.00 -13.85
C LEU A 274 4.07 -17.06 -13.16
N LEU A 275 3.59 -18.30 -13.07
CA LEU A 275 4.33 -19.41 -12.48
C LEU A 275 5.58 -19.76 -13.31
N LYS A 276 5.48 -19.73 -14.64
CA LYS A 276 6.62 -19.92 -15.54
C LYS A 276 7.67 -18.83 -15.34
N GLN A 277 7.27 -17.56 -15.35
CA GLN A 277 8.17 -16.43 -15.13
C GLN A 277 8.80 -16.47 -13.73
N TYR A 278 8.06 -16.88 -12.70
CA TYR A 278 8.60 -17.09 -11.36
C TYR A 278 9.67 -18.18 -11.33
N LYS A 279 9.43 -19.32 -12.00
CA LYS A 279 10.42 -20.39 -12.14
C LYS A 279 11.68 -19.90 -12.88
N THR A 280 11.50 -19.13 -13.96
CA THR A 280 12.61 -18.52 -14.71
C THR A 280 13.41 -17.55 -13.84
N TYR A 281 12.74 -16.67 -13.08
CA TYR A 281 13.37 -15.79 -12.11
C TYR A 281 14.25 -16.58 -11.14
N LYS A 282 13.69 -17.62 -10.50
CA LYS A 282 14.44 -18.45 -9.54
C LYS A 282 15.62 -19.19 -10.15
N MET A 283 15.47 -19.67 -11.38
CA MET A 283 16.56 -20.32 -12.12
C MET A 283 17.69 -19.33 -12.40
N ILE A 284 17.39 -18.15 -12.94
CA ILE A 284 18.39 -17.12 -13.25
C ILE A 284 19.08 -16.64 -11.96
N GLU A 285 18.32 -16.38 -10.89
CA GLU A 285 18.85 -15.96 -9.60
C GLU A 285 19.83 -17.01 -9.02
N THR A 286 19.42 -18.28 -9.00
CA THR A 286 20.25 -19.38 -8.48
C THR A 286 21.50 -19.59 -9.32
N SER A 287 21.38 -19.55 -10.66
CA SER A 287 22.53 -19.63 -11.56
C SER A 287 23.47 -18.45 -11.39
N GLY A 288 22.95 -17.24 -11.22
CA GLY A 288 23.75 -16.05 -10.96
C GLY A 288 24.56 -16.17 -9.66
N TYR A 289 23.94 -16.63 -8.57
CA TYR A 289 24.66 -16.90 -7.32
C TYR A 289 25.72 -17.98 -7.47
N ALA A 290 25.43 -19.07 -8.18
CA ALA A 290 26.42 -20.12 -8.44
C ALA A 290 27.64 -19.59 -9.23
N VAL A 291 27.39 -18.78 -10.26
CA VAL A 291 28.44 -18.16 -11.08
C VAL A 291 29.31 -17.18 -10.28
N VAL A 292 28.76 -16.49 -9.28
CA VAL A 292 29.54 -15.62 -8.37
C VAL A 292 30.34 -16.44 -7.34
N LEU A 293 29.77 -17.52 -6.80
CA LEU A 293 30.36 -18.27 -5.68
C LEU A 293 31.46 -19.25 -6.13
N ILE A 294 31.32 -19.92 -7.28
CA ILE A 294 32.29 -20.92 -7.78
C ILE A 294 33.72 -20.32 -7.97
N PRO A 295 33.89 -19.13 -8.57
CA PRO A 295 35.20 -18.50 -8.74
C PRO A 295 35.84 -18.05 -7.41
N LEU A 296 35.04 -17.63 -6.43
CA LEU A 296 35.55 -17.23 -5.10
C LEU A 296 36.23 -18.41 -4.38
N PHE A 297 35.75 -19.65 -4.60
CA PHE A 297 36.43 -20.86 -4.11
C PHE A 297 37.73 -21.18 -4.87
N LEU A 298 37.83 -20.79 -6.15
CA LEU A 298 39.02 -21.04 -6.99
C LEU A 298 40.14 -20.01 -6.76
N ILE A 299 39.84 -18.84 -6.20
CA ILE A 299 40.84 -17.84 -5.76
C ILE A 299 41.84 -18.41 -4.75
N LEU A 300 41.38 -19.35 -3.92
CA LEU A 300 42.23 -20.03 -2.94
C LEU A 300 43.31 -20.92 -3.59
N VAL A 301 43.21 -21.20 -4.90
CA VAL A 301 44.06 -22.16 -5.61
C VAL A 301 45.08 -21.49 -6.54
N SER A 302 44.77 -20.33 -7.15
CA SER A 302 45.77 -19.58 -7.93
C SER A 302 45.40 -18.09 -8.18
N PRO A 303 46.30 -17.13 -7.89
CA PRO A 303 46.07 -15.70 -8.11
C PRO A 303 46.09 -15.26 -9.58
N THR A 304 46.53 -16.11 -10.53
CA THR A 304 46.53 -15.81 -11.98
C THR A 304 45.14 -15.84 -12.65
N ILE A 305 44.08 -16.18 -11.90
CA ILE A 305 42.71 -16.36 -12.40
C ILE A 305 41.87 -15.07 -12.29
N THR A 306 42.46 -13.96 -11.83
CA THR A 306 41.79 -12.70 -11.49
C THR A 306 40.89 -12.15 -12.61
N ASN A 307 41.32 -12.17 -13.87
CA ASN A 307 40.46 -11.74 -14.99
C ASN A 307 39.22 -12.62 -15.17
N LEU A 308 39.34 -13.94 -15.01
CA LEU A 308 38.22 -14.88 -15.11
C LEU A 308 37.24 -14.66 -13.94
N ILE A 309 37.76 -14.38 -12.74
CA ILE A 309 36.94 -14.03 -11.56
C ILE A 309 36.16 -12.75 -11.80
N THR A 310 36.77 -11.72 -12.38
CA THR A 310 36.07 -10.47 -12.69
C THR A 310 34.93 -10.70 -13.68
N TRP A 311 35.16 -11.45 -14.75
CA TRP A 311 34.13 -11.75 -15.76
C TRP A 311 33.01 -12.65 -15.24
N THR A 312 33.33 -13.63 -14.40
CA THR A 312 32.33 -14.50 -13.75
C THR A 312 31.53 -13.73 -12.70
N THR A 313 32.18 -12.90 -11.88
CA THR A 313 31.48 -12.02 -10.92
C THR A 313 30.55 -11.03 -11.65
N LEU A 314 31.02 -10.42 -12.74
CA LEU A 314 30.23 -9.49 -13.56
C LEU A 314 29.02 -10.18 -14.19
N SER A 315 29.23 -11.35 -14.83
CA SER A 315 28.15 -12.10 -15.48
C SER A 315 27.14 -12.64 -14.47
N GLY A 316 27.59 -13.21 -13.34
CA GLY A 316 26.71 -13.65 -12.26
C GLY A 316 25.92 -12.49 -11.63
N SER A 317 26.55 -11.35 -11.40
CA SER A 317 25.87 -10.13 -10.91
C SER A 317 24.84 -9.61 -11.90
N LEU A 318 25.14 -9.62 -13.20
CA LEU A 318 24.19 -9.25 -14.25
C LEU A 318 22.98 -10.20 -14.28
N MET A 319 23.20 -11.52 -14.11
CA MET A 319 22.10 -12.48 -14.01
C MET A 319 21.21 -12.19 -12.81
N ILE A 320 21.79 -11.95 -11.62
CA ILE A 320 21.04 -11.57 -10.42
C ILE A 320 20.27 -10.26 -10.66
N PHE A 321 20.87 -9.27 -11.33
CA PHE A 321 20.18 -8.03 -11.66
C PHE A 321 18.98 -8.26 -12.60
N ILE A 322 19.16 -9.07 -13.66
CA ILE A 322 18.07 -9.45 -14.58
C ILE A 322 16.97 -10.20 -13.83
N SER A 323 17.32 -11.09 -12.90
CA SER A 323 16.34 -11.81 -12.08
C SER A 323 15.55 -10.84 -11.20
N GLN A 324 16.19 -9.81 -10.63
CA GLN A 324 15.50 -8.76 -9.87
C GLN A 324 14.53 -7.93 -10.73
N LEU A 325 14.90 -7.60 -11.98
CA LEU A 325 13.99 -6.93 -12.90
C LEU A 325 12.76 -7.78 -13.23
N LEU A 326 12.96 -9.09 -13.44
CA LEU A 326 11.87 -10.03 -13.70
C LEU A 326 10.92 -10.13 -12.51
N ILE A 327 11.43 -10.37 -11.29
CA ILE A 327 10.57 -10.48 -10.11
C ILE A 327 9.84 -9.17 -9.85
N ASN A 328 10.49 -8.00 -9.95
CA ASN A 328 9.82 -6.71 -9.73
C ASN A 328 8.62 -6.48 -10.66
N ARG A 329 8.64 -7.03 -11.88
CA ARG A 329 7.53 -6.95 -12.83
C ARG A 329 6.34 -7.83 -12.42
N ILE A 330 6.59 -9.03 -11.92
CA ILE A 330 5.52 -10.01 -11.61
C ILE A 330 5.13 -10.04 -10.13
N LYS A 331 5.94 -9.45 -9.25
CA LYS A 331 5.83 -9.50 -7.78
C LYS A 331 4.42 -9.20 -7.27
N PRO A 332 3.72 -8.14 -7.74
CA PRO A 332 2.36 -7.87 -7.28
C PRO A 332 1.40 -9.04 -7.55
N ALA A 333 1.44 -9.62 -8.76
CA ALA A 333 0.53 -10.69 -9.17
C ALA A 333 0.91 -12.06 -8.60
N ILE A 334 2.20 -12.43 -8.64
CA ILE A 334 2.66 -13.73 -8.13
C ILE A 334 2.45 -13.85 -6.61
N CYS A 335 2.49 -12.73 -5.88
CA CYS A 335 2.28 -12.72 -4.43
C CYS A 335 0.80 -12.82 -3.99
N ILE A 336 -0.14 -12.70 -4.93
CA ILE A 336 -1.52 -13.12 -4.72
C ILE A 336 -1.60 -14.67 -4.72
N LEU A 337 -0.85 -15.33 -5.60
CA LEU A 337 -0.85 -16.79 -5.75
C LEU A 337 -0.03 -17.53 -4.68
N ARG A 338 0.97 -16.87 -4.07
CA ARG A 338 1.95 -17.51 -3.17
C ARG A 338 1.96 -16.86 -1.79
N ASP A 339 2.43 -17.62 -0.80
CA ASP A 339 2.54 -17.16 0.60
C ASP A 339 3.96 -17.38 1.17
N GLU A 340 4.94 -16.81 0.48
CA GLU A 340 6.34 -16.87 0.88
C GLU A 340 6.78 -15.61 1.63
N VAL A 341 7.93 -15.70 2.32
CA VAL A 341 8.52 -14.56 3.05
C VAL A 341 8.67 -13.34 2.16
N HIS A 342 9.09 -13.52 0.90
CA HIS A 342 9.21 -12.42 -0.06
C HIS A 342 7.87 -11.70 -0.33
N CYS A 343 6.77 -12.46 -0.40
CA CYS A 343 5.43 -11.90 -0.61
C CYS A 343 4.85 -11.25 0.64
N ARG A 344 5.17 -11.76 1.84
CA ARG A 344 4.85 -11.05 3.08
C ARG A 344 5.62 -9.73 3.18
N ASN A 345 6.88 -9.72 2.76
CA ASN A 345 7.69 -8.50 2.70
C ASN A 345 7.17 -7.51 1.65
N TYR A 346 6.66 -7.98 0.50
CA TYR A 346 5.96 -7.13 -0.47
C TYR A 346 4.80 -6.38 0.19
N VAL A 347 3.91 -7.11 0.84
CA VAL A 347 2.74 -6.52 1.51
C VAL A 347 3.18 -5.53 2.60
N LYS A 348 4.14 -5.93 3.45
CA LYS A 348 4.62 -5.08 4.54
C LYS A 348 5.31 -3.81 4.04
N ASN A 349 6.26 -3.94 3.10
CA ASN A 349 7.17 -2.85 2.75
C ASN A 349 6.65 -2.00 1.59
N ASP A 350 5.94 -2.61 0.63
CA ASP A 350 5.57 -1.93 -0.62
C ASP A 350 4.10 -1.46 -0.54
N ILE A 351 3.23 -2.23 0.13
CA ILE A 351 1.81 -1.88 0.34
C ILE A 351 1.58 -1.15 1.68
N LEU A 352 2.15 -1.60 2.79
CA LEU A 352 1.82 -1.07 4.13
C LEU A 352 2.85 -0.11 4.70
N THR A 353 3.84 0.31 3.91
CA THR A 353 4.84 1.29 4.37
C THR A 353 4.93 2.45 3.38
N ASP A 354 5.11 3.66 3.91
CA ASP A 354 5.50 4.86 3.19
C ASP A 354 6.71 5.50 3.87
N ARG A 355 7.54 6.19 3.07
CA ARG A 355 8.67 6.95 3.58
C ARG A 355 8.59 8.37 3.02
N ILE A 356 8.51 9.34 3.91
CA ILE A 356 8.39 10.76 3.56
C ILE A 356 9.64 11.47 4.10
N LYS A 357 10.35 12.19 3.23
CA LYS A 357 11.41 13.10 3.65
C LYS A 357 10.79 14.48 3.88
N LYS A 358 10.81 14.95 5.12
CA LYS A 358 10.37 16.29 5.51
C LYS A 358 11.57 17.07 6.03
N GLU A 359 12.11 17.97 5.22
CA GLU A 359 13.31 18.76 5.56
C GLU A 359 14.45 17.84 6.04
N VAL A 360 14.79 17.94 7.33
CA VAL A 360 15.85 17.17 8.01
C VAL A 360 15.35 15.89 8.69
N LYS A 361 14.07 15.53 8.53
CA LYS A 361 13.45 14.36 9.16
C LYS A 361 12.99 13.36 8.11
N THR A 362 13.40 12.11 8.29
CA THR A 362 12.80 11.00 7.55
C THR A 362 11.67 10.42 8.40
N ILE A 363 10.47 10.35 7.83
CA ILE A 363 9.30 9.78 8.50
C ILE A 363 8.97 8.47 7.77
N THR A 364 9.17 7.35 8.45
CA THR A 364 8.70 6.04 8.00
C THR A 364 7.34 5.78 8.61
N ILE A 365 6.31 5.70 7.78
CA ILE A 365 4.91 5.47 8.16
C ILE A 365 4.61 4.00 7.88
N GLN A 366 4.24 3.25 8.91
CA GLN A 366 3.80 1.87 8.79
C GLN A 366 2.32 1.77 9.14
N TYR A 367 1.53 1.20 8.23
CA TYR A 367 0.11 0.90 8.43
C TYR A 367 -0.01 -0.49 9.03
N LEU A 368 -0.80 -0.61 10.09
CA LEU A 368 -0.96 -1.80 10.91
C LEU A 368 -2.44 -2.22 10.84
N PRO A 369 -2.81 -3.04 9.84
CA PRO A 369 -4.18 -3.52 9.72
C PRO A 369 -4.54 -4.46 10.87
N VAL A 370 -5.81 -4.47 11.29
CA VAL A 370 -6.30 -5.49 12.23
C VAL A 370 -6.41 -6.82 11.49
N LEU A 371 -5.80 -7.84 12.11
CA LEU A 371 -5.64 -9.17 11.55
C LEU A 371 -6.94 -9.95 11.50
#